data_AF-A0A235HRW8-F1
#
_entry.id   AF-A0A235HRW8-F1
#
_cell.length_a   1.000
_cell.length_b   1.000
_cell.length_c   1.000
_cell.angle_alpha   90.00
_cell.angle_beta   90.00
_cell.angle_gamma   90.00
#
_symmetry.space_group_name_H-M   'P 1'
#
loop_
_entity.id
_entity.type
_entity.pdbx_description
1 polymer ?
#
loop_
_entity_poly.entity_id
_entity_poly.type
_entity_poly.pdbx_seq_one_letter_code
_entity_poly.pdbx_strand_id
1 'polypeptide(L)'
;MVFSLATGAAVALCIDVLNTHDIKLARQLYQFVNHGDILLGDRAFCAYADIVAIKKLMYYLPYSSITPITARYSPSRHHLNNFIPELLVATSTKRLQIYRTLLKIIAHKTVPERPSRSEPRVRKRRPKIYPLMTKPRHELCKQLQTA
;
A
#
# COMPACT_ATOMS: atom_id res chain seq x y z
N MET A 1 12.68 3.06 -9.88
CA MET A 1 13.39 4.25 -9.36
C MET A 1 12.84 4.60 -7.99
N VAL A 2 13.67 5.08 -7.07
CA VAL A 2 13.26 5.62 -5.76
C VAL A 2 13.53 7.12 -5.74
N PHE A 3 12.55 7.90 -5.29
CA PHE A 3 12.64 9.36 -5.22
C PHE A 3 12.54 9.84 -3.77
N SER A 4 13.29 10.88 -3.43
CA SER A 4 13.12 11.60 -2.17
C SER A 4 11.87 12.47 -2.24
N LEU A 5 10.95 12.31 -1.30
CA LEU A 5 9.73 13.12 -1.24
C LEU A 5 10.00 14.60 -0.95
N ALA A 6 11.05 14.90 -0.16
CA ALA A 6 11.36 16.26 0.26
C ALA A 6 12.03 17.10 -0.84
N THR A 7 12.78 16.46 -1.72
CA THR A 7 13.65 17.16 -2.70
C THR A 7 13.32 16.79 -4.15
N GLY A 8 12.57 15.72 -4.39
CA GLY A 8 12.32 15.18 -5.73
C GLY A 8 13.52 14.48 -6.37
N ALA A 9 14.67 14.43 -5.69
CA ALA A 9 15.89 13.81 -6.19
C ALA A 9 15.71 12.30 -6.35
N ALA A 10 16.20 11.74 -7.45
CA ALA A 10 16.29 10.30 -7.64
C ALA A 10 17.41 9.75 -6.74
N VAL A 11 17.04 8.97 -5.73
CA VAL A 11 17.97 8.40 -4.74
C VAL A 11 18.59 7.11 -5.27
N ALA A 12 17.80 6.32 -6.00
CA ALA A 12 18.27 5.06 -6.56
C ALA A 12 17.56 4.69 -7.85
N LEU A 13 18.34 4.20 -8.81
CA LEU A 13 17.90 3.79 -10.14
C LEU A 13 18.47 2.40 -10.44
N CYS A 14 17.58 1.45 -10.75
CA CYS A 14 17.95 0.16 -11.31
C CYS A 14 17.44 0.10 -12.74
N ILE A 15 18.34 -0.23 -13.67
CA ILE A 15 18.05 -0.50 -15.08
C ILE A 15 18.51 -1.92 -15.35
N ASP A 16 17.69 -2.70 -16.05
CA ASP A 16 17.99 -4.08 -16.41
C ASP A 16 17.40 -4.40 -17.79
N VAL A 17 17.75 -5.56 -18.34
CA VAL A 17 17.31 -6.06 -19.65
C VAL A 17 15.77 -6.09 -19.71
N LEU A 18 15.21 -5.79 -20.89
CA LEU A 18 13.77 -5.57 -21.17
C LEU A 18 12.81 -6.72 -20.75
N ASN A 19 13.31 -7.83 -20.24
CA ASN A 19 12.52 -9.01 -19.89
C ASN A 19 12.52 -9.33 -18.37
N THR A 20 13.14 -8.49 -17.55
CA THR A 20 13.09 -8.64 -16.09
C THR A 20 11.83 -8.01 -15.52
N HIS A 21 11.08 -8.73 -14.68
CA HIS A 21 9.91 -8.17 -14.00
C HIS A 21 10.29 -7.02 -13.05
N ASP A 22 9.57 -5.91 -13.14
CA ASP A 22 9.75 -4.70 -12.31
C ASP A 22 9.83 -4.98 -10.81
N ILE A 23 9.13 -6.02 -10.34
CA ILE A 23 9.14 -6.41 -8.92
C ILE A 23 10.52 -6.92 -8.49
N LYS A 24 11.24 -7.64 -9.35
CA LYS A 24 12.62 -8.08 -9.04
C LYS A 24 13.56 -6.89 -8.94
N LEU A 25 13.39 -5.91 -9.83
CA LEU A 25 14.18 -4.67 -9.82
C LEU A 25 13.86 -3.81 -8.60
N ALA A 26 12.59 -3.71 -8.22
CA ALA A 26 12.17 -2.98 -7.03
C ALA A 26 12.77 -3.56 -5.76
N ARG A 27 12.93 -4.90 -5.66
CA ARG A 27 13.58 -5.54 -4.52
C ARG A 27 15.04 -5.18 -4.36
N GLN A 28 15.77 -4.95 -5.47
CA GLN A 28 17.16 -4.48 -5.42
C GLN A 28 17.25 -3.06 -4.86
N LEU A 29 16.22 -2.25 -5.06
CA LEU A 29 16.18 -0.88 -4.55
C LEU A 29 15.91 -0.80 -3.03
N TYR A 30 15.40 -1.87 -2.40
CA TYR A 30 15.10 -1.88 -0.96
C TYR A 30 16.33 -1.72 -0.07
N GLN A 31 17.54 -2.01 -0.58
CA GLN A 31 18.79 -1.78 0.14
C GLN A 31 19.08 -0.29 0.40
N PHE A 32 18.48 0.61 -0.38
CA PHE A 32 18.65 2.06 -0.26
C PHE A 32 17.58 2.73 0.60
N VAL A 33 16.66 1.95 1.19
CA VAL A 33 15.59 2.45 2.03
C VAL A 33 16.05 2.43 3.49
N ASN A 34 16.02 3.59 4.15
CA ASN A 34 16.47 3.73 5.52
C ASN A 34 15.32 3.53 6.52
N HIS A 35 15.69 3.30 7.78
CA HIS A 35 14.73 3.17 8.86
C HIS A 35 13.89 4.44 9.02
N GLY A 36 12.57 4.28 9.04
CA GLY A 36 11.60 5.38 9.20
C GLY A 36 11.17 6.04 7.88
N ASP A 37 11.72 5.62 6.74
CA ASP A 37 11.31 6.11 5.43
C ASP A 37 9.89 5.61 5.07
N ILE A 38 9.07 6.51 4.51
CA ILE A 38 7.73 6.17 4.03
C ILE A 38 7.80 5.83 2.56
N LEU A 39 7.58 4.55 2.24
CA LEU A 39 7.51 4.08 0.87
C LEU A 39 6.10 4.25 0.32
N LEU A 40 5.98 5.05 -0.75
CA LEU A 40 4.77 5.16 -1.54
C LEU A 40 5.02 4.49 -2.90
N GLY A 41 4.26 3.45 -3.21
CA GLY A 41 4.41 2.69 -4.44
C GLY A 41 3.09 2.15 -4.96
N ASP A 42 3.13 1.67 -6.21
CA ASP A 42 1.98 1.06 -6.86
C ASP A 42 1.60 -0.30 -6.28
N ARG A 43 0.37 -0.74 -6.57
CA ARG A 43 -0.21 -1.99 -6.06
C ARG A 43 0.66 -3.22 -6.38
N ALA A 44 1.41 -3.18 -7.48
CA ALA A 44 2.32 -4.24 -7.88
C ALA A 44 3.44 -4.50 -6.85
N PHE A 45 3.83 -3.48 -6.08
CA PHE A 45 4.89 -3.54 -5.07
C PHE A 45 4.36 -3.76 -3.65
N CYS A 46 3.03 -3.96 -3.51
CA CYS A 46 2.35 -4.12 -2.21
C CYS A 46 2.05 -5.61 -1.90
N ALA A 47 2.87 -6.53 -2.42
CA ALA A 47 2.73 -7.94 -2.11
C ALA A 47 3.16 -8.22 -0.66
N TYR A 48 2.51 -9.17 0.00
CA TYR A 48 2.81 -9.50 1.40
C TYR A 48 4.29 -9.86 1.62
N ALA A 49 4.90 -10.59 0.68
CA ALA A 49 6.31 -10.94 0.71
C ALA A 49 7.23 -9.71 0.73
N ASP A 50 6.89 -8.67 -0.02
CA ASP A 50 7.67 -7.43 -0.09
C ASP A 50 7.50 -6.61 1.21
N ILE A 51 6.28 -6.55 1.74
CA ILE A 51 6.01 -5.93 3.05
C ILE A 51 6.82 -6.61 4.16
N VAL A 52 6.87 -7.94 4.17
CA VAL A 52 7.66 -8.69 5.16
C VAL A 52 9.16 -8.50 4.94
N ALA A 53 9.64 -8.49 3.70
CA ALA A 53 11.05 -8.27 3.39
C ALA A 53 11.52 -6.87 3.85
N ILE A 54 10.73 -5.83 3.59
CA ILE A 54 10.99 -4.46 4.06
C ILE A 54 10.92 -4.40 5.59
N LYS A 55 9.91 -5.05 6.21
CA LYS A 55 9.80 -5.10 7.68
C LYS A 55 10.96 -5.86 8.33
N LYS A 56 11.50 -6.89 7.67
CA LYS A 56 12.66 -7.65 8.15
C LYS A 56 13.92 -6.78 8.12
N LEU A 57 14.13 -6.01 7.05
CA LEU A 57 15.16 -4.96 6.99
C LEU A 57 15.02 -3.95 8.14
N MET A 58 13.78 -3.59 8.50
CA MET A 58 13.51 -2.67 9.61
C MET A 58 13.70 -3.25 11.02
N TYR A 59 13.66 -4.59 11.21
CA TYR A 59 13.67 -5.21 12.55
C TYR A 59 15.07 -5.51 13.11
N TYR A 60 16.14 -5.34 12.32
CA TYR A 60 17.51 -5.65 12.74
C TYR A 60 18.20 -4.57 13.60
N LEU A 61 17.58 -3.40 13.83
CA LEU A 61 18.11 -2.37 14.75
C LEU A 61 17.09 -2.04 15.85
N PRO A 62 17.44 -2.22 17.13
CA PRO A 62 16.49 -2.19 18.24
C PRO A 62 16.32 -0.76 18.77
N TYR A 63 15.78 0.19 18.01
CA TYR A 63 15.42 1.49 18.58
C TYR A 63 14.12 2.09 18.01
N SER A 64 13.19 2.29 18.94
CA SER A 64 12.00 3.15 18.91
C SER A 64 10.80 2.71 18.04
N SER A 65 9.84 2.09 18.72
CA SER A 65 8.42 2.50 18.81
C SER A 65 7.88 3.40 17.69
N ILE A 66 7.81 2.92 16.45
CA ILE A 66 6.94 3.49 15.43
C ILE A 66 6.15 2.35 14.80
N THR A 67 4.83 2.44 14.93
CA THR A 67 3.89 1.46 14.40
C THR A 67 4.04 1.38 12.87
N PRO A 68 4.25 0.19 12.29
CA PRO A 68 4.42 0.06 10.85
C PRO A 68 3.06 0.30 10.18
N ILE A 69 2.89 1.49 9.63
CA ILE A 69 1.67 1.89 8.92
C ILE A 69 1.55 1.00 7.69
N THR A 70 0.64 0.04 7.80
CA THR A 70 0.35 -0.94 6.77
C THR A 70 -0.40 -0.24 5.64
N ALA A 71 0.17 -0.29 4.44
CA ALA A 71 -0.41 0.26 3.23
C ALA A 71 -1.85 -0.26 3.02
N ARG A 72 -2.84 0.62 3.26
CA ARG A 72 -4.24 0.39 2.90
C ARG A 72 -4.58 1.27 1.71
N TYR A 73 -4.75 0.60 0.57
CA TYR A 73 -4.97 1.20 -0.73
C TYR A 73 -6.42 1.73 -0.82
N SER A 74 -6.55 3.03 -1.16
CA SER A 74 -7.75 3.75 -1.63
C SER A 74 -8.34 4.84 -0.73
N PRO A 75 -8.68 4.64 0.56
CA PRO A 75 -9.28 5.72 1.38
C PRO A 75 -8.27 6.84 1.70
N SER A 76 -7.00 6.48 1.86
CA SER A 76 -5.90 7.38 2.23
C SER A 76 -5.59 8.43 1.15
N ARG A 77 -5.88 8.13 -0.12
CA ARG A 77 -5.65 9.05 -1.26
C ARG A 77 -6.55 10.27 -1.19
N HIS A 78 -7.83 10.11 -0.84
CA HIS A 78 -8.74 11.25 -0.69
C HIS A 78 -8.32 12.15 0.47
N HIS A 79 -7.89 11.56 1.60
CA HIS A 79 -7.35 12.34 2.70
C HIS A 79 -6.10 13.10 2.27
N LEU A 80 -5.15 12.44 1.63
CA LEU A 80 -3.94 13.09 1.14
C LEU A 80 -4.29 14.24 0.18
N ASN A 81 -5.17 14.02 -0.81
CA ASN A 81 -5.60 15.05 -1.75
C ASN A 81 -6.23 16.27 -1.06
N ASN A 82 -6.99 16.06 0.01
CA ASN A 82 -7.58 17.16 0.77
C ASN A 82 -6.53 17.95 1.56
N PHE A 83 -5.43 17.30 1.98
CA PHE A 83 -4.33 17.95 2.72
C PHE A 83 -3.25 18.57 1.81
N ILE A 84 -3.20 18.24 0.51
CA ILE A 84 -2.26 18.82 -0.46
C ILE A 84 -2.25 20.36 -0.45
N PRO A 85 -3.39 21.07 -0.59
CA PRO A 85 -3.37 22.53 -0.65
C PRO A 85 -2.80 23.16 0.63
N GLU A 86 -3.11 22.59 1.79
CA GLU A 86 -2.57 23.07 3.08
C GLU A 86 -1.07 22.79 3.23
N LEU A 87 -0.60 21.63 2.76
CA LEU A 87 0.81 21.26 2.79
C LEU A 87 1.67 22.14 1.87
N LEU A 88 1.14 22.53 0.71
CA LEU A 88 1.82 23.41 -0.24
C LEU A 88 2.03 24.81 0.35
N VAL A 89 1.01 25.36 1.02
CA VAL A 89 1.03 26.72 1.58
C VAL A 89 1.76 26.80 2.94
N ALA A 90 1.86 25.70 3.68
CA ALA A 90 2.43 25.71 5.03
C ALA A 90 3.95 25.92 5.09
N THR A 91 4.39 26.68 6.10
CA THR A 91 5.79 26.82 6.51
C THR A 91 6.34 25.53 7.12
N SER A 92 7.66 25.36 7.16
CA SER A 92 8.37 24.14 7.58
C SER A 92 7.92 23.59 8.93
N THR A 93 7.65 24.46 9.91
CA THR A 93 7.19 24.09 11.26
C THR A 93 5.74 23.58 11.28
N LYS A 94 4.84 24.20 10.51
CA LYS A 94 3.42 23.80 10.42
C LYS A 94 3.23 22.52 9.61
N ARG A 95 4.07 22.27 8.59
CA ARG A 95 4.01 21.04 7.78
C ARG A 95 4.07 19.77 8.62
N LEU A 96 4.91 19.75 9.66
CA LEU A 96 5.04 18.58 10.54
C LEU A 96 3.76 18.33 11.36
N GLN A 97 3.08 19.39 11.81
CA GLN A 97 1.80 19.26 12.50
C GLN A 97 0.72 18.73 11.56
N ILE A 98 0.61 19.28 10.34
CA ILE A 98 -0.36 18.83 9.33
C ILE A 98 -0.12 17.35 8.99
N TYR A 99 1.15 16.97 8.79
CA TYR A 99 1.55 15.60 8.51
C TYR A 99 1.17 14.63 9.65
N ARG A 100 1.44 15.00 10.90
CA ARG A 100 1.03 14.21 12.08
C ARG A 100 -0.48 14.04 12.17
N THR A 101 -1.24 15.09 11.86
CA THR A 101 -2.71 15.04 11.82
C THR A 101 -3.22 14.11 10.73
N LEU A 102 -2.65 14.19 9.52
CA LEU A 102 -2.94 13.26 8.42
C LEU A 102 -2.70 11.81 8.84
N LEU A 103 -1.54 11.51 9.46
CA LEU A 103 -1.22 10.16 9.94
C LEU A 103 -2.20 9.67 11.00
N LYS A 104 -2.60 10.52 11.95
CA LYS A 104 -3.63 10.19 12.94
C LYS A 104 -4.97 9.86 12.27
N ILE A 105 -5.39 10.65 11.29
CA ILE A 105 -6.64 10.41 10.54
C ILE A 105 -6.58 9.08 9.80
N ILE A 106 -5.47 8.77 9.13
CA ILE A 106 -5.29 7.49 8.42
C ILE A 106 -5.30 6.31 9.40
N ALA A 107 -4.67 6.45 10.57
CA ALA A 107 -4.62 5.40 11.58
C ALA A 107 -5.98 5.12 12.23
N HIS A 108 -6.76 6.18 12.52
CA HIS A 108 -8.04 6.06 13.22
C HIS A 108 -9.25 5.85 12.30
N LYS A 109 -9.13 6.12 11.00
CA LYS A 109 -10.21 5.84 10.05
C LYS A 109 -10.22 4.36 9.68
N THR A 110 -10.90 3.58 10.51
CA THR A 110 -11.26 2.20 10.16
C THR A 110 -12.14 2.23 8.90
N VAL A 111 -11.84 1.35 7.95
CA VAL A 111 -12.72 1.15 6.80
C VAL A 111 -13.99 0.53 7.34
N PRO A 112 -15.17 1.16 7.16
CA PRO A 112 -16.41 0.56 7.63
C PRO A 112 -16.60 -0.80 6.96
N GLU A 113 -17.16 -1.75 7.68
CA GLU A 113 -17.53 -3.05 7.11
C GLU A 113 -18.38 -2.83 5.85
N ARG A 114 -17.96 -3.44 4.75
CA ARG A 114 -18.65 -3.33 3.45
C ARG A 114 -19.18 -4.71 3.06
N PRO A 115 -20.29 -5.17 3.66
CA PRO A 115 -20.82 -6.51 3.43
C PRO A 115 -21.13 -6.77 1.94
N SER A 116 -21.44 -5.72 1.18
CA SER A 116 -21.71 -5.80 -0.27
C SER A 116 -20.47 -5.99 -1.16
N ARG A 117 -19.25 -6.09 -0.59
CA ARG A 117 -18.00 -6.28 -1.35
C ARG A 117 -17.50 -7.73 -1.35
N SER A 118 -18.19 -8.62 -0.65
CA SER A 118 -17.88 -10.04 -0.62
C SER A 118 -18.32 -10.69 -1.93
N GLU A 119 -17.38 -10.89 -2.86
CA GLU A 119 -17.63 -11.59 -4.11
C GLU A 119 -17.29 -13.07 -4.01
N PRO A 120 -18.16 -13.98 -4.49
CA PRO A 120 -17.88 -15.40 -4.55
C PRO A 120 -16.69 -15.68 -5.47
N ARG A 121 -15.70 -16.40 -4.94
CA ARG A 121 -14.48 -16.75 -5.68
C ARG A 121 -14.72 -17.97 -6.57
N VAL A 122 -15.43 -17.74 -7.67
CA VAL A 122 -15.80 -18.75 -8.68
C VAL A 122 -15.32 -18.37 -10.07
N ARG A 123 -15.08 -19.37 -10.92
CA ARG A 123 -14.57 -19.18 -12.29
C ARG A 123 -15.69 -19.21 -13.31
N LYS A 124 -15.65 -18.30 -14.29
CA LYS A 124 -16.52 -18.38 -15.47
C LYS A 124 -16.05 -19.45 -16.46
N ARG A 125 -14.80 -19.37 -16.93
CA ARG A 125 -14.20 -20.32 -17.91
C ARG A 125 -12.69 -20.55 -17.71
N ARG A 126 -11.89 -19.50 -17.54
CA ARG A 126 -10.40 -19.60 -17.39
C ARG A 126 -9.93 -20.55 -16.28
N PRO A 127 -9.04 -21.54 -16.54
CA PRO A 127 -8.36 -22.39 -15.55
C PRO A 127 -7.73 -21.63 -14.38
N LYS A 128 -8.20 -21.90 -13.16
CA LYS A 128 -7.69 -21.45 -11.84
C LYS A 128 -8.12 -22.48 -10.77
N ILE A 129 -7.50 -22.49 -9.61
CA ILE A 129 -7.80 -23.39 -8.48
C ILE A 129 -9.07 -22.90 -7.73
N TYR A 130 -10.17 -22.71 -8.44
CA TYR A 130 -11.46 -22.31 -7.86
C TYR A 130 -12.59 -23.13 -8.49
N PRO A 131 -13.73 -23.30 -7.82
CA PRO A 131 -14.91 -23.94 -8.41
C PRO A 131 -15.44 -23.19 -9.63
N LEU A 132 -16.16 -23.90 -10.50
CA LEU A 132 -16.90 -23.29 -11.61
C LEU A 132 -18.12 -22.51 -11.11
N MET A 133 -18.45 -21.42 -11.80
CA MET A 133 -19.65 -20.62 -11.54
C MET A 133 -20.86 -21.36 -12.08
N THR A 134 -21.50 -22.17 -11.22
CA THR A 134 -22.69 -22.97 -11.55
C THR A 134 -23.98 -22.17 -11.46
N LYS A 135 -24.00 -21.08 -10.69
CA LYS A 135 -25.15 -20.18 -10.50
C LYS A 135 -24.81 -18.73 -10.82
N PRO A 136 -25.80 -17.87 -11.11
CA PRO A 136 -25.61 -16.43 -11.22
C PRO A 136 -24.95 -15.84 -9.97
N ARG A 137 -24.05 -14.86 -10.16
CA ARG A 137 -23.22 -14.31 -9.09
C ARG A 137 -24.01 -13.71 -7.92
N HIS A 138 -25.15 -13.09 -8.20
CA HIS A 138 -25.97 -12.46 -7.15
C HIS A 138 -26.60 -13.49 -6.19
N GLU A 139 -26.93 -14.70 -6.67
CA GLU A 139 -27.43 -15.79 -5.82
C GLU A 139 -26.31 -16.33 -4.92
N LEU A 140 -25.12 -16.53 -5.48
CA LEU A 140 -23.94 -16.96 -4.73
C LEU A 140 -23.55 -15.93 -3.66
N CYS A 141 -23.69 -14.62 -3.93
CA CYS A 141 -23.51 -13.58 -2.91
C CYS A 141 -24.48 -13.73 -1.74
N LYS A 142 -25.77 -14.04 -2.00
CA LYS A 142 -26.76 -14.28 -0.93
C LYS A 142 -26.39 -15.51 -0.08
N GLN A 143 -25.95 -16.60 -0.73
CA GLN A 143 -25.51 -17.81 -0.01
C GLN A 143 -24.32 -17.55 0.92
N LEU A 144 -23.35 -16.75 0.49
CA LEU A 144 -22.20 -16.35 1.33
C LEU A 144 -22.58 -15.44 2.51
N GLN A 145 -23.71 -14.76 2.45
CA GLN A 145 -24.21 -13.91 3.53
C GLN A 145 -25.04 -14.69 4.56
N THR A 146 -25.45 -15.92 4.23
CA THR A 146 -26.31 -16.77 5.09
C THR A 146 -25.54 -17.86 5.84
N ALA A 147 -24.25 -18.04 5.50
CA ALA A 147 -23.34 -19.04 6.08
C ALA A 147 -22.40 -18.40 7.10
#